data_AF-A0A848AUA2-F1
#
_entry.id   AF-A0A848AUA2-F1
#
_cell.length_a   1.000
_cell.length_b   1.000
_cell.length_c   1.000
_cell.angle_alpha   90.00
_cell.angle_beta   90.00
_cell.angle_gamma   90.00
#
_symmetry.space_group_name_H-M   'P 1'
#
loop_
_entity.id
_entity.type
_entity.pdbx_description
1 polymer ?
#
loop_
_entity_poly.entity_id
_entity_poly.type
_entity_poly.pdbx_seq_one_letter_code
_entity_poly.pdbx_strand_id
1 'polypeptide(L)'
;MSKYINKRIYTDVESYLVTEIDEVKGTAMAIEVEKRIKPKMIPGGFAAHCPDLHREFAEAEPVICKGAKPFQIKRNKDGIWGFKHEVVALALPVKGMKEEWLESKKDNPNAEIKGDYIYLYETTKSGKRKTTFEKLGTLSDTCGYFYDYNF
;
A
#
# COMPACT_ATOMS: atom_id res chain seq x y z
N MET A 1 21.10 -6.95 -8.39
CA MET A 1 20.11 -7.68 -7.57
C MET A 1 18.97 -6.73 -7.28
N SER A 2 17.72 -7.20 -7.39
CA SER A 2 16.53 -6.40 -7.06
C SER A 2 16.48 -6.15 -5.55
N LYS A 3 16.01 -4.96 -5.16
CA LYS A 3 15.78 -4.61 -3.75
C LYS A 3 14.28 -4.54 -3.48
N TYR A 4 13.87 -4.98 -2.31
CA TYR A 4 12.49 -4.99 -1.86
C TYR A 4 12.33 -4.28 -0.53
N ILE A 5 11.12 -3.83 -0.22
CA ILE A 5 10.70 -3.45 1.12
C ILE A 5 9.52 -4.35 1.49
N ASN A 6 9.61 -4.98 2.66
CA ASN A 6 8.59 -5.90 3.15
C ASN A 6 7.89 -5.27 4.35
N LYS A 7 6.58 -5.01 4.20
CA LYS A 7 5.74 -4.41 5.24
C LYS A 7 4.87 -5.50 5.85
N ARG A 8 5.08 -5.78 7.13
CA ARG A 8 4.24 -6.75 7.86
C ARG A 8 2.91 -6.11 8.24
N ILE A 9 1.81 -6.78 7.91
CA ILE A 9 0.45 -6.38 8.23
C ILE A 9 -0.24 -7.57 8.90
N TYR A 10 -0.23 -7.58 10.24
CA TYR A 10 -0.70 -8.72 11.03
C TYR A 10 0.00 -10.04 10.63
N THR A 11 -0.74 -10.93 9.98
CA THR A 11 -0.31 -12.24 9.44
C THR A 11 0.28 -12.14 8.04
N ASP A 12 -0.07 -11.08 7.30
CA ASP A 12 0.34 -10.87 5.91
C ASP A 12 1.63 -10.06 5.79
N VAL A 13 2.25 -10.13 4.62
CA VAL A 13 3.39 -9.31 4.24
C VAL A 13 3.14 -8.72 2.86
N GLU A 14 2.91 -7.41 2.81
CA GLU A 14 2.97 -6.63 1.58
C GLU A 14 4.43 -6.45 1.17
N SER A 15 4.70 -6.46 -0.14
CA SER A 15 6.04 -6.26 -0.66
C SER A 15 6.06 -5.22 -1.76
N TYR A 16 7.16 -4.47 -1.80
CA TYR A 16 7.36 -3.40 -2.75
C TYR A 16 8.72 -3.57 -3.43
N LEU A 17 8.74 -3.65 -4.76
CA LEU A 17 9.97 -3.63 -5.55
C LEU A 17 10.49 -2.20 -5.62
N VAL A 18 11.76 -2.00 -5.29
CA VAL A 18 12.44 -0.71 -5.43
C VAL A 18 13.05 -0.62 -6.82
N THR A 19 12.55 0.30 -7.64
CA THR A 19 12.95 0.44 -9.06
C THR A 19 14.09 1.43 -9.25
N GLU A 20 14.13 2.48 -8.42
CA GLU A 20 15.14 3.53 -8.46
C GLU A 20 15.49 3.94 -7.03
N ILE A 21 16.77 4.15 -6.73
CA ILE A 21 17.22 4.57 -5.40
C ILE A 21 18.32 5.64 -5.51
N ASP A 22 18.11 6.75 -4.81
CA ASP A 22 19.10 7.80 -4.55
C ASP A 22 19.45 7.74 -3.06
N GLU A 23 20.53 7.02 -2.75
CA GLU A 23 21.04 6.82 -1.39
C GLU A 23 21.49 8.12 -0.72
N VAL A 24 21.96 9.09 -1.51
CA VAL A 24 22.44 10.39 -1.01
C VAL A 24 21.27 11.24 -0.55
N LYS A 25 20.19 11.29 -1.33
CA LYS A 25 18.97 12.02 -0.98
C LYS A 25 18.04 11.24 -0.07
N GLY A 26 18.27 9.93 0.10
CA GLY A 26 17.37 9.05 0.83
C GLY A 26 15.99 8.97 0.18
N THR A 27 15.93 8.93 -1.14
CA THR A 27 14.68 8.85 -1.92
C THR A 27 14.71 7.64 -2.84
N ALA A 28 13.56 6.99 -3.02
CA ALA A 28 13.45 5.86 -3.94
C ALA A 28 12.05 5.82 -4.58
N MET A 29 11.93 5.07 -5.67
CA MET A 29 10.66 4.70 -6.27
C MET A 29 10.35 3.25 -5.91
N ALA A 30 9.14 3.01 -5.44
CA ALA A 30 8.65 1.70 -5.05
C ALA A 30 7.38 1.37 -5.84
N ILE A 31 7.21 0.11 -6.22
CA ILE A 31 6.00 -0.41 -6.84
C ILE A 31 5.56 -1.68 -6.12
N GLU A 32 4.25 -1.80 -5.90
CA GLU A 32 3.68 -2.96 -5.22
C GLU A 32 3.84 -4.23 -6.06
N VAL A 33 4.26 -5.31 -5.40
CA VAL A 33 4.41 -6.64 -5.98
C VAL A 33 3.70 -7.67 -5.14
N GLU A 34 3.23 -8.72 -5.82
CA GLU A 34 2.61 -9.88 -5.21
C GLU A 34 3.29 -11.16 -5.68
N LYS A 35 3.15 -12.23 -4.89
CA LYS A 35 3.47 -13.59 -5.35
C LYS A 35 2.18 -14.36 -5.50
N ARG A 36 2.04 -15.03 -6.63
CA ARG A 36 0.87 -15.86 -6.93
C ARG A 36 1.26 -17.32 -6.86
N ILE A 37 0.67 -18.05 -5.92
CA ILE A 37 0.80 -19.49 -5.82
C ILE A 37 -0.43 -20.17 -6.45
N LYS A 38 -0.25 -21.38 -6.99
CA LYS A 38 -1.36 -22.17 -7.54
C LYS A 38 -1.62 -23.36 -6.62
N PRO A 39 -2.74 -23.39 -5.87
CA PRO A 39 -3.05 -24.56 -5.06
C PRO A 39 -3.31 -25.77 -5.97
N LYS A 40 -2.96 -26.97 -5.50
CA LYS A 40 -3.15 -28.21 -6.26
C LYS A 40 -4.60 -28.65 -6.13
N MET A 41 -5.29 -28.76 -7.26
CA MET A 41 -6.65 -29.30 -7.30
C MET A 41 -6.62 -30.80 -6.97
N ILE A 42 -7.49 -31.25 -6.07
CA ILE A 42 -7.66 -32.68 -5.80
C ILE A 42 -8.59 -33.26 -6.88
N PRO A 43 -8.16 -34.29 -7.66
CA PRO A 43 -9.02 -34.91 -8.66
C PRO A 43 -10.32 -35.43 -8.04
N GLY A 44 -11.48 -34.99 -8.58
CA GLY A 44 -12.81 -35.35 -8.07
C GLY A 44 -13.25 -34.64 -6.79
N GLY A 45 -12.42 -33.74 -6.22
CA GLY A 45 -12.73 -32.98 -5.02
C GLY A 45 -13.27 -31.58 -5.31
N PHE A 46 -14.08 -31.05 -4.39
CA PHE A 46 -14.55 -29.66 -4.39
C PHE A 46 -13.51 -28.67 -3.80
N ALA A 47 -12.38 -29.18 -3.30
CA ALA A 47 -11.36 -28.39 -2.62
C ALA A 47 -10.01 -28.43 -3.35
N ALA A 48 -9.26 -27.33 -3.25
CA ALA A 48 -7.86 -27.23 -3.61
C ALA A 48 -6.99 -27.34 -2.35
N HIS A 49 -5.81 -27.94 -2.45
CA HIS A 49 -4.91 -28.14 -1.33
C HIS A 49 -3.51 -27.58 -1.64
N CYS A 50 -2.94 -26.87 -0.66
CA CYS A 50 -1.56 -26.39 -0.69
C CYS A 50 -0.86 -26.92 0.57
N PRO A 51 -0.10 -28.04 0.47
CA PRO A 51 0.46 -28.71 1.65
C PRO A 51 1.47 -27.85 2.43
N ASP A 52 2.22 -27.01 1.73
CA ASP A 52 3.23 -26.13 2.32
C ASP A 52 3.13 -24.73 1.69
N LEU A 53 2.24 -23.92 2.26
CA LEU A 53 1.98 -22.56 1.81
C LEU A 53 3.26 -21.69 1.86
N HIS A 54 4.09 -21.89 2.90
CA HIS A 54 5.29 -21.10 3.11
C HIS A 54 6.32 -21.34 2.00
N ARG A 55 6.57 -22.61 1.66
CA ARG A 55 7.49 -22.97 0.58
C ARG A 55 7.01 -22.47 -0.78
N GLU A 56 5.73 -22.62 -1.09
CA GLU A 56 5.16 -22.19 -2.36
C GLU A 56 5.32 -20.66 -2.54
N PHE A 57 5.12 -19.87 -1.49
CA PHE A 57 5.40 -18.43 -1.51
C PHE A 57 6.90 -18.11 -1.57
N ALA A 58 7.77 -18.92 -0.98
CA ALA A 58 9.22 -18.70 -1.07
C ALA A 58 9.73 -18.90 -2.52
N GLU A 59 9.23 -19.94 -3.20
CA GLU A 59 9.61 -20.32 -4.57
C GLU A 59 8.89 -19.48 -5.65
N ALA A 60 7.73 -18.90 -5.36
CA ALA A 60 7.00 -18.07 -6.32
C ALA A 60 7.75 -16.78 -6.70
N GLU A 61 7.77 -16.50 -8.00
CA GLU A 61 8.33 -15.25 -8.53
C GLU A 61 7.41 -14.06 -8.23
N PRO A 62 7.95 -12.93 -7.76
CA PRO A 62 7.16 -11.73 -7.55
C PRO A 62 6.76 -11.12 -8.90
N VAL A 63 5.50 -10.69 -8.98
CA VAL A 63 4.94 -9.98 -10.14
C VAL A 63 4.40 -8.64 -9.69
N ILE A 64 4.47 -7.63 -10.56
CA ILE A 64 3.88 -6.31 -10.29
C ILE A 64 2.36 -6.46 -10.21
N CYS A 65 1.76 -5.92 -9.15
CA CYS A 65 0.31 -5.94 -8.96
C CYS A 65 -0.39 -5.24 -10.13
N LYS A 66 -1.53 -5.79 -10.58
CA LYS A 66 -2.24 -5.26 -11.76
C LYS A 66 -2.70 -3.82 -11.49
N GLY A 67 -2.19 -2.87 -12.27
CA GLY A 67 -2.54 -1.45 -12.14
C GLY A 67 -1.71 -0.69 -11.09
N ALA A 68 -0.76 -1.35 -10.43
CA ALA A 68 0.17 -0.67 -9.54
C ALA A 68 0.99 0.37 -10.30
N LYS A 69 1.13 1.55 -9.70
CA LYS A 69 1.96 2.64 -10.22
C LYS A 69 3.13 2.86 -9.27
N PRO A 70 4.35 3.11 -9.79
CA PRO A 70 5.46 3.50 -8.94
C PRO A 70 5.11 4.76 -8.14
N PHE A 71 5.51 4.78 -6.87
CA PHE A 71 5.35 5.93 -6.00
C PHE A 71 6.65 6.23 -5.26
N GLN A 72 6.82 7.50 -4.89
CA GLN A 72 8.03 7.95 -4.23
C GLN A 72 8.00 7.64 -2.74
N ILE A 73 9.07 7.03 -2.25
CA ILE A 73 9.35 6.78 -0.85
C ILE A 73 10.60 7.55 -0.40
N LYS A 74 10.67 7.80 0.92
CA LYS A 74 11.76 8.52 1.57
C LYS A 74 12.25 7.76 2.78
N ARG A 75 13.55 7.82 3.03
CA ARG A 75 14.21 7.28 4.21
C ARG A 75 14.15 8.30 5.35
N ASN A 76 13.70 7.87 6.52
CA ASN A 76 13.77 8.69 7.72
C ASN A 76 15.17 8.62 8.36
N LYS A 77 15.40 9.39 9.42
CA LYS A 77 16.68 9.41 10.16
C LYS A 77 17.08 8.06 10.78
N ASP A 78 16.12 7.17 10.99
CA ASP A 78 16.32 5.84 11.60
C ASP A 78 16.56 4.76 10.52
N GLY A 79 16.71 5.15 9.25
CA GLY A 79 16.92 4.23 8.13
C GLY A 79 15.64 3.54 7.60
N ILE A 80 14.48 3.89 8.14
CA ILE A 80 13.18 3.31 7.75
C ILE A 80 12.63 4.05 6.53
N TRP A 81 12.29 3.30 5.50
CA TRP A 81 11.65 3.79 4.30
C TRP A 81 10.14 3.86 4.48
N GLY A 82 9.54 4.87 3.87
CA GLY A 82 8.11 5.12 3.95
C GLY A 82 7.70 6.28 3.06
N PHE A 83 6.44 6.69 3.14
CA PHE A 83 5.94 7.83 2.39
C PHE A 83 5.10 8.72 3.30
N LYS A 84 4.98 9.99 2.91
CA LYS A 84 4.07 10.92 3.58
C LYS A 84 2.76 10.96 2.84
N HIS A 85 1.68 10.86 3.58
CA HIS A 85 0.35 11.10 3.06
C HIS A 85 -0.43 12.00 4.01
N GLU A 86 -1.48 12.62 3.49
CA GLU A 86 -2.38 13.45 4.25
C GLU A 86 -3.29 12.56 5.10
N VAL A 87 -3.57 13.00 6.33
CA VAL A 87 -4.44 12.26 7.25
C VAL A 87 -5.89 12.57 6.91
N VAL A 88 -6.61 11.55 6.46
CA VAL A 88 -8.05 11.64 6.21
C VAL A 88 -8.78 11.52 7.55
N ALA A 89 -9.52 12.55 7.93
CA ALA A 89 -10.37 12.53 9.11
C ALA A 89 -11.67 11.76 8.85
N LEU A 90 -12.23 11.94 7.66
CA LEU A 90 -13.49 11.33 7.26
C LEU A 90 -13.55 11.14 5.75
N ALA A 91 -14.00 9.97 5.31
CA ALA A 91 -14.35 9.69 3.92
C ALA A 91 -15.84 9.37 3.85
N LEU A 92 -16.60 10.12 3.05
CA LEU A 92 -18.04 9.96 2.89
C LEU A 92 -18.40 9.68 1.43
N PRO A 93 -19.41 8.85 1.16
CA PRO A 93 -19.96 8.75 -0.18
C PRO A 93 -20.60 10.07 -0.57
N VAL A 94 -20.37 10.51 -1.81
CA VAL A 94 -21.03 11.68 -2.40
C VAL A 94 -22.52 11.43 -2.55
N LYS A 95 -22.89 10.19 -2.90
CA LYS A 95 -24.28 9.75 -3.04
C LYS A 95 -25.02 9.91 -1.70
N GLY A 96 -26.07 10.74 -1.70
CA GLY A 96 -26.89 11.01 -0.52
C GLY A 96 -26.48 12.28 0.25
N MET A 97 -25.42 12.96 -0.16
CA MET A 97 -25.08 14.29 0.38
C MET A 97 -25.88 15.39 -0.33
N LYS A 98 -26.21 16.45 0.40
CA LYS A 98 -26.87 17.63 -0.18
C LYS A 98 -25.94 18.32 -1.18
N GLU A 99 -26.48 18.68 -2.34
CA GLU A 99 -25.71 19.29 -3.44
C GLU A 99 -25.06 20.62 -3.02
N GLU A 100 -25.79 21.48 -2.31
CA GLU A 100 -25.27 22.73 -1.74
C GLU A 100 -24.06 22.51 -0.82
N TRP A 101 -24.09 21.43 -0.04
CA TRP A 101 -22.98 21.10 0.85
C TRP A 101 -21.78 20.61 0.05
N LEU A 102 -21.97 19.78 -0.97
CA LEU A 102 -20.88 19.35 -1.86
C LEU A 102 -20.25 20.54 -2.58
N GLU A 103 -21.05 21.49 -3.06
CA GLU A 103 -20.56 22.70 -3.71
C GLU A 103 -19.68 23.52 -2.75
N SER A 104 -20.12 23.66 -1.48
CA SER A 104 -19.34 24.35 -0.44
C SER A 104 -17.97 23.70 -0.13
N LYS A 105 -17.74 22.47 -0.58
CA LYS A 105 -16.49 21.73 -0.37
C LYS A 105 -15.55 21.75 -1.56
N LYS A 106 -16.00 22.12 -2.76
CA LYS A 106 -15.13 22.17 -3.94
C LYS A 106 -13.96 23.13 -3.78
N ASP A 107 -14.21 24.29 -3.17
CA ASP A 107 -13.19 25.31 -2.93
C ASP A 107 -12.51 25.17 -1.55
N ASN A 108 -12.88 24.14 -0.77
CA ASN A 108 -12.31 23.95 0.54
C ASN A 108 -10.94 23.27 0.42
N PRO A 109 -9.84 23.94 0.83
CA PRO A 109 -8.51 23.36 0.71
C PRO A 109 -8.29 22.14 1.62
N ASN A 110 -9.21 21.83 2.53
CA ASN A 110 -9.16 20.66 3.42
C ASN A 110 -10.18 19.58 3.04
N ALA A 111 -10.80 19.69 1.86
CA ALA A 111 -11.63 18.65 1.27
C ALA A 111 -11.12 18.28 -0.13
N GLU A 112 -11.43 17.08 -0.57
CA GLU A 112 -11.18 16.62 -1.94
C GLU A 112 -12.28 15.65 -2.35
N ILE A 113 -12.86 15.89 -3.53
CA ILE A 113 -13.86 14.99 -4.13
C ILE A 113 -13.13 14.16 -5.20
N LYS A 114 -13.16 12.84 -5.06
CA LYS A 114 -12.49 11.91 -5.96
C LYS A 114 -13.38 10.70 -6.22
N GLY A 115 -13.87 10.59 -7.46
CA GLY A 115 -14.86 9.58 -7.82
C GLY A 115 -16.13 9.73 -6.99
N ASP A 116 -16.58 8.62 -6.39
CA ASP A 116 -17.84 8.57 -5.62
C ASP A 116 -17.69 9.02 -4.16
N TYR A 117 -16.52 9.52 -3.75
CA TYR A 117 -16.22 9.87 -2.38
C TYR A 117 -15.73 11.31 -2.23
N ILE A 118 -16.06 11.90 -1.08
CA ILE A 118 -15.45 13.12 -0.56
C ILE A 118 -14.59 12.78 0.66
N TYR A 119 -13.35 13.26 0.63
CA TYR A 119 -12.35 13.11 1.68
C TYR A 119 -12.20 14.43 2.41
N LEU A 120 -12.35 14.41 3.74
CA LEU A 120 -12.08 15.54 4.62
C LEU A 120 -10.79 15.26 5.38
N TYR A 121 -9.85 16.20 5.33
CA TYR A 121 -8.52 16.04 5.90
C TYR A 121 -8.42 16.64 7.30
N GLU A 122 -7.64 16.00 8.17
CA GLU A 122 -7.26 16.60 9.45
C GLU A 122 -6.36 17.82 9.19
N THR A 123 -6.52 18.86 10.00
CA THR A 123 -5.71 20.07 9.93
C THR A 123 -4.85 20.24 11.18
N THR A 124 -3.68 20.85 11.00
CA THR A 124 -2.87 21.36 12.11
C THR A 124 -3.54 22.58 12.75
N LYS A 125 -3.03 23.03 13.90
CA LYS A 125 -3.45 24.29 14.54
C LYS A 125 -3.29 25.52 13.63
N SER A 126 -2.43 25.46 12.61
CA SER A 126 -2.21 26.52 11.63
C SER A 126 -3.08 26.40 10.37
N GLY A 127 -4.03 25.46 10.34
CA GLY A 127 -4.99 25.29 9.24
C GLY A 127 -4.43 24.56 8.01
N LYS A 128 -3.19 24.05 8.06
CA LYS A 128 -2.62 23.22 6.99
C LYS A 128 -3.06 21.76 7.15
N ARG A 129 -3.21 21.03 6.05
CA ARG A 129 -3.45 19.57 6.09
C ARG A 129 -2.35 18.88 6.89
N LYS A 130 -2.76 18.03 7.83
CA LYS A 130 -1.86 17.23 8.64
C LYS A 130 -1.34 16.07 7.79
N THR A 131 -0.04 15.92 7.74
CA THR A 131 0.61 14.76 7.09
C THR A 131 1.12 13.80 8.14
N THR A 132 1.01 12.51 7.88
CA THR A 132 1.69 11.46 8.65
C THR A 132 2.71 10.74 7.78
N PHE A 133 3.66 10.07 8.42
CA PHE A 133 4.64 9.23 7.73
C PHE A 133 4.27 7.77 7.92
N GLU A 134 3.87 7.12 6.84
CA GLU A 134 3.60 5.69 6.84
C GLU A 134 4.91 4.93 6.63
N LYS A 135 5.24 4.07 7.59
CA LYS A 135 6.44 3.24 7.55
C LYS A 135 6.16 2.00 6.71
N LEU A 136 7.02 1.75 5.73
CA LEU A 136 7.01 0.52 4.95
C LEU A 136 7.99 -0.51 5.51
N GLY A 137 9.23 -0.10 5.82
CA GLY A 137 10.25 -1.00 6.36
C GLY A 137 11.66 -0.65 5.90
N THR A 138 12.54 -1.65 5.89
CA THR A 138 13.93 -1.53 5.41
C THR A 138 14.11 -2.24 4.07
N LEU A 139 15.21 -1.91 3.37
CA LEU A 139 15.58 -2.62 2.14
C LEU A 139 15.96 -4.07 2.47
N SER A 140 15.55 -4.97 1.60
CA SER A 140 15.85 -6.40 1.62
C SER A 140 16.28 -6.86 0.24
N ASP A 141 17.13 -7.89 0.20
CA ASP A 141 17.45 -8.61 -1.04
C ASP A 141 16.38 -9.66 -1.40
N THR A 142 15.44 -9.92 -0.48
CA THR A 142 14.38 -10.91 -0.65
C THR A 142 13.00 -10.26 -0.65
N CYS A 143 12.16 -10.69 -1.60
CA CYS A 143 10.72 -10.42 -1.58
C CYS A 143 10.06 -11.38 -0.59
N GLY A 144 9.55 -10.81 0.51
CA GLY A 144 8.92 -11.54 1.61
C GLY A 144 7.41 -11.66 1.48
N TYR A 145 6.83 -11.35 0.31
CA TYR A 145 5.37 -11.33 0.12
C TYR A 145 4.74 -12.63 0.61
N PHE A 146 3.70 -12.48 1.42
CA PHE A 146 2.95 -13.59 1.98
C PHE A 146 1.51 -13.14 2.22
N TYR A 147 0.57 -14.01 1.91
CA TYR A 147 -0.86 -13.79 2.16
C TYR A 147 -1.42 -15.01 2.89
N ASP A 148 -1.98 -14.79 4.07
CA ASP A 148 -2.58 -15.84 4.88
C ASP A 148 -4.01 -16.13 4.38
N TYR A 149 -4.20 -17.31 3.78
CA TYR A 149 -5.51 -17.74 3.28
C TYR A 149 -6.45 -18.26 4.36
N ASN A 150 -6.07 -18.21 5.65
CA ASN A 150 -6.88 -18.71 6.75
C ASN A 150 -7.87 -17.69 7.34
N PHE A 151 -7.97 -16.48 6.77
CA PHE A 151 -8.87 -15.41 7.21
C PHE A 151 -9.79 -14.90 6.10
#